data_AF-A0A2G2G3J3-F1
#
_entry.id   AF-A0A2G2G3J3-F1
#
_cell.length_a   1.000
_cell.length_b   1.000
_cell.length_c   1.000
_cell.angle_alpha   90.00
_cell.angle_beta   90.00
_cell.angle_gamma   90.00
#
_symmetry.space_group_name_H-M   'P 1'
#
loop_
_entity.id
_entity.type
_entity.pdbx_description
1 polymer ?
#
loop_
_entity_poly.entity_id
_entity_poly.type
_entity_poly.pdbx_seq_one_letter_code
_entity_poly.pdbx_strand_id
1 'polypeptide(L)'
;MWKWLAKSRTIKNDLLNFKDEPLTGLSIVLLIILDLFIFFNVMIGVRGETAKAPYVSQHFPYDCIKHFEKAQVDYASYHNYRYGQSREAHLRPHLSQYCKNLDAKIEVFSLKKPFKNNLKLIKKIKSKIRLNDNRLKQISKSYNTRLFERIAQMQNNIELRNAKSEYDSIILDNITLKEELTLIPKVSSLDGFEAYSKYIEKTKSAFIKDKKSYKFWQPFKAYAHMLVFILPLLVFFGFWYGRAKKRQLLQKEYNPVIKIISAHISLILVLPLFWYSITLIYHVLPKTLLKSLIEFLVDIGLISLLNYFAILLVVLIFGALIYWIQKRTLAKKKNAKIIKNFSRIVSLSQCHDCGLKVDYARPFCPFCGTGLHEECSSCKAKMNKYESFCSKCGKKH
;
A
#
# COMPACT_ATOMS: atom_id res chain seq x y z
N MET A 1 0.22 32.18 10.87
CA MET A 1 0.82 31.35 9.80
C MET A 1 2.31 31.01 9.99
N TRP A 2 3.14 31.87 10.59
CA TRP A 2 4.59 31.61 10.79
C TRP A 2 5.01 30.55 11.83
N LYS A 3 4.06 29.98 12.61
CA LYS A 3 4.38 28.98 13.66
C LYS A 3 4.53 27.55 13.12
N TRP A 4 4.01 27.24 11.92
CA TRP A 4 4.20 25.93 11.28
C TRP A 4 5.68 25.70 10.88
N LEU A 5 6.36 26.74 10.40
CA LEU A 5 7.80 26.74 10.11
C LEU A 5 8.68 26.51 11.34
N ALA A 6 8.23 26.88 12.55
CA ALA A 6 8.98 26.60 13.79
C ALA A 6 8.88 25.13 14.24
N LYS A 7 7.79 24.43 13.89
CA LYS A 7 7.65 22.99 14.12
C LYS A 7 8.39 22.18 13.04
N SER A 8 8.39 22.66 11.79
CA SER A 8 9.28 22.12 10.76
C SER A 8 10.75 22.30 11.15
N ARG A 9 11.16 23.41 11.79
CA ARG A 9 12.50 23.56 12.39
C ARG A 9 12.84 22.42 13.37
N THR A 10 11.93 21.94 14.22
CA THR A 10 12.27 20.84 15.14
C THR A 10 12.42 19.47 14.49
N ILE A 11 11.66 19.17 13.43
CA ILE A 11 11.81 17.91 12.68
C ILE A 11 13.00 18.01 11.73
N LYS A 12 13.14 19.14 11.04
CA LYS A 12 14.30 19.48 10.20
C LYS A 12 15.61 19.41 11.01
N ASN A 13 15.63 19.94 12.22
CA ASN A 13 16.82 19.88 13.09
C ASN A 13 17.10 18.46 13.61
N ASP A 14 16.08 17.60 13.72
CA ASP A 14 16.27 16.21 14.12
C ASP A 14 16.77 15.33 12.95
N LEU A 15 16.37 15.65 11.72
CA LEU A 15 16.68 14.87 10.51
C LEU A 15 17.91 15.38 9.74
N LEU A 16 18.19 16.68 9.78
CA LEU A 16 19.17 17.33 8.90
C LEU A 16 20.23 18.15 9.64
N ASN A 17 20.31 18.07 10.99
CA ASN A 17 21.36 18.75 11.74
C ASN A 17 22.21 17.79 12.57
N PHE A 18 23.53 17.98 12.49
CA PHE A 18 24.55 17.32 13.29
C PHE A 18 25.06 18.30 14.36
N LYS A 19 24.89 17.98 15.65
CA LYS A 19 25.26 18.87 16.78
C LYS A 19 24.83 20.35 16.59
N ASP A 20 23.60 20.56 16.13
CA ASP A 20 22.99 21.87 15.86
C ASP A 20 23.51 22.64 14.63
N GLU A 21 24.42 22.05 13.85
CA GLU A 21 24.83 22.53 12.52
C GLU A 21 24.10 21.79 11.39
N PRO A 22 23.70 22.46 10.30
CA PRO A 22 23.05 21.81 9.16
C PRO A 22 24.03 20.88 8.44
N LEU A 23 23.53 19.73 7.95
CA LEU A 23 24.30 18.83 7.09
C LEU A 23 24.73 19.54 5.80
N THR A 24 25.90 19.16 5.27
CA THR A 24 26.35 19.62 3.96
C THR A 24 25.44 19.08 2.85
N GLY A 25 25.40 19.77 1.70
CA GLY A 25 24.58 19.32 0.56
C GLY A 25 24.90 17.88 0.12
N LEU A 26 26.18 17.51 0.10
CA LEU A 26 26.62 16.14 -0.23
C LEU A 26 26.10 15.12 0.80
N SER A 27 26.17 15.42 2.09
CA SER A 27 25.65 14.53 3.14
C SER A 27 24.13 14.33 3.04
N ILE A 28 23.39 15.36 2.64
CA ILE A 28 21.93 15.25 2.42
C ILE A 28 21.64 14.33 1.23
N VAL A 29 22.36 14.46 0.13
CA VAL A 29 22.20 13.58 -1.05
C VAL A 29 22.47 12.12 -0.69
N LEU A 30 23.57 11.85 0.00
CA LEU A 30 23.90 10.49 0.46
C LEU A 30 22.84 9.92 1.39
N LEU A 31 22.29 10.75 2.27
CA LEU A 31 21.21 10.35 3.19
C LEU A 31 19.94 9.97 2.43
N ILE A 32 19.55 10.75 1.41
CA ILE A 32 18.38 10.44 0.57
C ILE A 32 18.56 9.11 -0.16
N ILE A 33 19.76 8.85 -0.70
CA ILE A 33 20.08 7.57 -1.37
C ILE A 33 19.95 6.40 -0.39
N LEU A 34 20.49 6.57 0.83
CA LEU A 34 20.37 5.56 1.89
C LEU A 34 18.91 5.32 2.28
N ASP A 35 18.11 6.37 2.43
CA ASP A 35 16.70 6.28 2.79
C ASP A 35 15.89 5.54 1.72
N LEU A 36 16.13 5.83 0.44
CA LEU A 36 15.51 5.11 -0.67
C LEU A 36 15.88 3.63 -0.65
N PHE A 37 17.17 3.32 -0.45
CA PHE A 37 17.65 1.94 -0.36
C PHE A 37 16.98 1.18 0.79
N ILE A 38 16.91 1.78 1.99
CA ILE A 38 16.26 1.20 3.16
C ILE A 38 14.77 1.03 2.89
N PHE A 39 14.10 2.04 2.32
CA PHE A 39 12.68 1.96 1.98
C PHE A 39 12.38 0.79 1.03
N PHE A 40 13.15 0.61 -0.05
CA PHE A 40 12.95 -0.52 -0.96
C PHE A 40 13.12 -1.87 -0.25
N ASN A 41 14.15 -2.02 0.59
CA ASN A 41 14.38 -3.25 1.35
C ASN A 41 13.25 -3.53 2.34
N VAL A 42 12.79 -2.50 3.07
CA VAL A 42 11.63 -2.62 3.97
C VAL A 42 10.39 -3.03 3.19
N MET A 43 10.13 -2.43 2.02
CA MET A 43 8.97 -2.78 1.20
C MET A 43 9.05 -4.21 0.65
N ILE A 44 10.24 -4.70 0.30
CA ILE A 44 10.44 -6.11 -0.08
C ILE A 44 10.14 -7.03 1.10
N GLY A 45 10.68 -6.73 2.29
CA GLY A 45 10.41 -7.51 3.52
C GLY A 45 8.93 -7.55 3.89
N VAL A 46 8.25 -6.39 3.86
CA VAL A 46 6.81 -6.29 4.09
C VAL A 46 6.02 -7.12 3.07
N ARG A 47 6.39 -7.10 1.79
CA ARG A 47 5.73 -7.92 0.76
C ARG A 47 5.94 -9.42 1.02
N GLY A 48 7.15 -9.82 1.41
CA GLY A 48 7.45 -11.21 1.75
C GLY A 48 6.62 -11.72 2.92
N GLU A 49 6.49 -10.92 3.98
CA GLU A 49 5.69 -11.29 5.15
C GLU A 49 4.18 -11.25 4.87
N THR A 50 3.69 -10.22 4.18
CA THR A 50 2.26 -10.14 3.81
C THR A 50 1.83 -11.21 2.82
N ALA A 51 2.74 -11.77 2.01
CA ALA A 51 2.46 -12.91 1.13
C ALA A 51 2.05 -14.18 1.88
N LYS A 52 2.39 -14.31 3.18
CA LYS A 52 1.89 -15.39 4.04
C LYS A 52 0.38 -15.32 4.27
N ALA A 53 -0.23 -14.16 4.05
CA ALA A 53 -1.67 -13.93 3.99
C ALA A 53 -2.11 -13.60 2.55
N PRO A 54 -2.15 -14.60 1.65
CA PRO A 54 -2.34 -14.41 0.22
C PRO A 54 -3.65 -13.69 -0.08
N TYR A 55 -3.67 -12.95 -1.21
CA TYR A 55 -4.88 -12.27 -1.65
C TYR A 55 -6.02 -13.27 -1.88
N VAL A 56 -7.26 -12.79 -1.74
CA VAL A 56 -8.46 -13.62 -1.93
C VAL A 56 -8.47 -14.29 -3.31
N SER A 57 -8.00 -13.60 -4.35
CA SER A 57 -7.91 -14.14 -5.72
C SER A 57 -6.85 -15.24 -5.89
N GLN A 58 -5.86 -15.30 -5.01
CA GLN A 58 -4.84 -16.35 -5.01
C GLN A 58 -5.30 -17.56 -4.18
N HIS A 59 -5.94 -17.29 -3.03
CA HIS A 59 -6.47 -18.33 -2.15
C HIS A 59 -7.75 -19.01 -2.69
N PHE A 60 -8.61 -18.20 -3.32
CA PHE A 60 -9.82 -18.61 -4.04
C PHE A 60 -9.81 -18.04 -5.46
N PRO A 61 -9.11 -18.70 -6.41
CA PRO A 61 -9.08 -18.26 -7.80
C PRO A 61 -10.46 -18.26 -8.45
N TYR A 62 -10.63 -17.37 -9.43
CA TYR A 62 -11.87 -17.25 -10.20
C TYR A 62 -12.31 -18.59 -10.80
N ASP A 63 -11.37 -19.36 -11.33
CA ASP A 63 -11.67 -20.66 -11.92
C ASP A 63 -12.25 -21.63 -10.89
N CYS A 64 -11.69 -21.72 -9.68
CA CYS A 64 -12.25 -22.54 -8.61
C CYS A 64 -13.67 -22.07 -8.21
N ILE A 65 -13.87 -20.75 -8.09
CA ILE A 65 -15.16 -20.16 -7.75
C ILE A 65 -16.23 -20.55 -8.77
N LYS A 66 -15.92 -20.51 -10.07
CA LYS A 66 -16.85 -20.82 -11.15
C LYS A 66 -17.44 -22.24 -11.04
N HIS A 67 -16.64 -23.21 -10.59
CA HIS A 67 -17.11 -24.59 -10.39
C HIS A 67 -18.06 -24.72 -9.20
N PHE A 68 -17.83 -23.97 -8.13
CA PHE A 68 -18.74 -23.95 -6.96
C PHE A 68 -20.02 -23.14 -7.19
N GLU A 69 -20.03 -22.18 -8.12
CA GLU A 69 -21.26 -21.49 -8.53
C GLU A 69 -22.20 -22.46 -9.25
N LYS A 70 -21.68 -23.17 -10.26
CA LYS A 70 -22.41 -24.17 -11.02
C LYS A 70 -21.48 -25.29 -11.45
N ALA A 71 -21.92 -26.54 -11.25
CA ALA A 71 -21.21 -27.70 -11.78
C ALA A 71 -21.09 -27.60 -13.31
N GLN A 72 -19.86 -27.52 -13.79
CA GLN A 72 -19.56 -27.37 -15.20
C GLN A 72 -19.74 -28.68 -15.96
N VAL A 73 -20.47 -28.67 -17.07
CA VAL A 73 -20.71 -29.86 -17.92
C VAL A 73 -20.04 -29.77 -19.28
N ASP A 74 -19.57 -28.58 -19.65
CA ASP A 74 -18.94 -28.31 -20.94
C ASP A 74 -17.43 -28.49 -20.86
N TYR A 75 -16.84 -29.17 -21.85
CA TYR A 75 -15.39 -29.36 -21.96
C TYR A 75 -14.60 -28.03 -21.95
N ALA A 76 -15.17 -26.97 -22.51
CA ALA A 76 -14.54 -25.66 -22.55
C ALA A 76 -14.36 -25.02 -21.16
N SER A 77 -15.23 -25.35 -20.19
CA SER A 77 -15.10 -24.84 -18.83
C SER A 77 -13.88 -25.38 -18.09
N TYR A 78 -13.33 -26.49 -18.57
CA TYR A 78 -12.10 -27.11 -18.09
C TYR A 78 -10.89 -26.79 -18.98
N HIS A 79 -11.07 -26.00 -20.06
CA HIS A 79 -10.01 -25.67 -21.02
C HIS A 79 -9.09 -24.55 -20.53
N ASN A 80 -9.65 -23.57 -19.81
CA ASN A 80 -8.87 -22.48 -19.19
C ASN A 80 -8.25 -22.90 -17.85
N TYR A 81 -8.64 -24.08 -17.35
CA TYR A 81 -7.89 -24.77 -16.33
C TYR A 81 -6.55 -25.18 -16.94
N ARG A 82 -5.48 -24.46 -16.55
CA ARG A 82 -4.09 -24.87 -16.72
C ARG A 82 -3.80 -26.17 -15.94
N TYR A 83 -4.42 -27.29 -16.34
CA TYR A 83 -4.18 -28.63 -15.78
C TYR A 83 -3.39 -29.53 -16.73
N GLY A 84 -2.57 -28.97 -17.62
CA GLY A 84 -1.88 -29.84 -18.58
C GLY A 84 -0.62 -29.35 -19.28
N GLN A 85 -0.14 -28.10 -19.11
CA GLN A 85 1.06 -27.67 -19.85
C GLN A 85 2.06 -26.78 -19.13
N SER A 86 1.86 -26.46 -17.85
CA SER A 86 2.94 -26.07 -16.94
C SER A 86 2.33 -25.77 -15.58
N ARG A 87 2.97 -26.27 -14.54
CA ARG A 87 2.73 -25.96 -13.13
C ARG A 87 1.62 -26.78 -12.45
N GLU A 88 1.89 -28.06 -12.27
CA GLU A 88 1.95 -28.71 -10.97
C GLU A 88 1.27 -27.95 -9.79
N ALA A 89 0.32 -28.58 -9.10
CA ALA A 89 -0.42 -28.02 -7.97
C ALA A 89 0.48 -27.43 -6.85
N HIS A 90 1.72 -27.91 -6.73
CA HIS A 90 2.77 -27.38 -5.84
C HIS A 90 3.23 -25.94 -6.16
N LEU A 91 2.97 -25.42 -7.36
CA LEU A 91 3.26 -24.02 -7.71
C LEU A 91 2.16 -23.03 -7.29
N ARG A 92 1.10 -23.52 -6.64
CA ARG A 92 0.08 -22.69 -5.97
C ARG A 92 0.06 -22.99 -4.47
N PRO A 93 1.13 -22.64 -3.72
CA PRO A 93 1.25 -22.98 -2.30
C PRO A 93 0.10 -22.46 -1.45
N HIS A 94 -0.54 -21.39 -1.91
CA HIS A 94 -1.55 -20.62 -1.20
C HIS A 94 -3.00 -21.01 -1.52
N LEU A 95 -3.25 -22.11 -2.24
CA LEU A 95 -4.62 -22.49 -2.62
C LEU A 95 -5.43 -23.02 -1.42
N SER A 96 -6.71 -22.67 -1.32
CA SER A 96 -7.60 -23.25 -0.30
C SER A 96 -7.73 -24.77 -0.47
N GLN A 97 -7.97 -25.47 0.65
CA GLN A 97 -8.15 -26.92 0.62
C GLN A 97 -9.32 -27.34 -0.27
N TYR A 98 -10.37 -26.53 -0.33
CA TYR A 98 -11.52 -26.77 -1.19
C TYR A 98 -11.15 -26.83 -2.67
N CYS A 99 -10.35 -25.86 -3.12
CA CYS A 99 -9.88 -25.80 -4.50
C CYS A 99 -8.87 -26.92 -4.78
N LYS A 100 -7.97 -27.25 -3.84
CA LYS A 100 -7.05 -28.39 -3.99
C LYS A 100 -7.80 -29.71 -4.20
N ASN A 101 -8.82 -29.95 -3.39
CA ASN A 101 -9.65 -31.16 -3.50
C ASN A 101 -10.50 -31.15 -4.78
N LEU A 102 -11.04 -29.99 -5.17
CA LEU A 102 -11.76 -29.83 -6.44
C LEU A 102 -10.87 -30.22 -7.62
N ASP A 103 -9.65 -29.70 -7.63
CA ASP A 103 -8.65 -29.93 -8.65
C ASP A 103 -8.32 -31.43 -8.77
N ALA A 104 -8.07 -32.09 -7.64
CA ALA A 104 -7.86 -33.53 -7.62
C ALA A 104 -9.06 -34.33 -8.18
N LYS A 105 -10.31 -33.88 -7.98
CA LYS A 105 -11.49 -34.52 -8.58
C LYS A 105 -11.62 -34.25 -10.07
N ILE A 106 -11.22 -33.06 -10.55
CA ILE A 106 -11.22 -32.71 -11.97
C ILE A 106 -10.16 -33.51 -12.72
N GLU A 107 -8.98 -33.72 -12.14
CA GLU A 107 -7.88 -34.48 -12.74
C GLU A 107 -8.27 -35.93 -13.08
N VAL A 108 -9.14 -36.55 -12.28
CA VAL A 108 -9.61 -37.94 -12.48
C VAL A 108 -10.18 -38.17 -13.88
N PHE A 109 -10.89 -37.19 -14.46
CA PHE A 109 -11.45 -37.33 -15.81
C PHE A 109 -10.72 -36.46 -16.85
N SER A 110 -10.22 -35.28 -16.47
CA SER A 110 -9.61 -34.35 -17.44
C SER A 110 -8.25 -34.81 -18.00
N LEU A 111 -7.51 -35.63 -17.25
CA LEU A 111 -6.22 -36.16 -17.70
C LEU A 111 -6.35 -37.39 -18.60
N LYS A 112 -7.52 -38.05 -18.58
CA LYS A 112 -7.79 -39.27 -19.35
C LYS A 112 -7.86 -38.99 -20.86
N LYS A 113 -7.51 -40.00 -21.66
CA LYS A 113 -7.53 -39.93 -23.14
C LYS A 113 -8.90 -39.52 -23.73
N PRO A 114 -10.05 -40.06 -23.27
CA PRO A 114 -11.36 -39.68 -23.83
C PRO A 114 -11.64 -38.19 -23.71
N PHE A 115 -11.32 -37.58 -22.56
CA PHE A 115 -11.50 -36.14 -22.36
C PHE A 115 -10.65 -35.31 -23.31
N LYS A 116 -9.35 -35.65 -23.42
CA LYS A 116 -8.40 -34.94 -24.30
C LYS A 116 -8.80 -35.04 -25.77
N ASN A 117 -9.25 -36.22 -26.21
CA ASN A 117 -9.68 -36.47 -27.58
C ASN A 117 -10.96 -35.69 -27.90
N ASN A 118 -11.97 -35.76 -27.03
CA ASN A 118 -13.23 -35.04 -27.21
C ASN A 118 -13.00 -33.53 -27.23
N LEU A 119 -12.17 -32.99 -26.33
CA LEU A 119 -11.79 -31.58 -26.32
C LEU A 119 -11.07 -31.15 -27.60
N LYS A 120 -10.16 -31.98 -28.13
CA LYS A 120 -9.47 -31.73 -29.40
C LYS A 120 -10.44 -31.73 -30.57
N LEU A 121 -11.36 -32.69 -30.61
CA LEU A 121 -12.40 -32.79 -31.63
C LEU A 121 -13.34 -31.59 -31.61
N ILE A 122 -13.86 -31.21 -30.43
CA ILE A 122 -14.70 -30.02 -30.25
C ILE A 122 -14.00 -28.76 -30.74
N LYS A 123 -12.71 -28.57 -30.41
CA LYS A 123 -11.93 -27.43 -30.91
C LYS A 123 -11.81 -27.43 -32.42
N LYS A 124 -11.50 -28.59 -33.02
CA LYS A 124 -11.37 -28.75 -34.47
C LYS A 124 -12.68 -28.36 -35.16
N ILE A 125 -13.79 -28.92 -34.71
CA ILE A 125 -15.12 -28.64 -35.27
C ILE A 125 -15.48 -27.16 -35.11
N LYS A 126 -15.37 -26.59 -33.90
CA LYS A 126 -15.65 -25.15 -33.67
C LYS A 126 -14.78 -24.23 -34.51
N SER A 127 -13.52 -24.60 -34.73
CA SER A 127 -12.62 -23.83 -35.60
C SER A 127 -13.05 -23.87 -37.06
N LYS A 128 -13.52 -25.04 -37.55
CA LYS A 128 -14.05 -25.20 -38.91
C LYS A 128 -15.35 -24.41 -39.10
N ILE A 129 -16.27 -24.49 -38.14
CA ILE A 129 -17.50 -23.68 -38.15
C ILE A 129 -17.17 -22.18 -38.22
N ARG A 130 -16.20 -21.71 -37.40
CA ARG A 130 -15.79 -20.29 -37.44
C ARG A 130 -15.21 -19.88 -38.80
N LEU A 131 -14.44 -20.76 -39.44
CA LEU A 131 -13.91 -20.52 -40.79
C LEU A 131 -15.04 -20.45 -41.82
N ASN A 132 -15.98 -21.40 -41.77
CA ASN A 132 -17.17 -21.44 -42.60
C ASN A 132 -18.02 -20.18 -42.43
N ASP A 133 -18.27 -19.73 -41.20
CA ASP A 133 -19.05 -18.52 -40.91
C ASP A 133 -18.38 -17.26 -41.49
N ASN A 134 -17.05 -17.17 -41.41
CA ASN A 134 -16.31 -16.08 -42.04
C ASN A 134 -16.41 -16.13 -43.56
N ARG A 135 -16.35 -17.33 -44.15
CA ARG A 135 -16.48 -17.52 -45.60
C ARG A 135 -17.90 -17.18 -46.08
N LEU A 136 -18.93 -17.60 -45.35
CA LEU A 136 -20.33 -17.24 -45.62
C LEU A 136 -20.54 -15.72 -45.61
N LYS A 137 -19.92 -14.99 -44.67
CA LYS A 137 -19.96 -13.52 -44.65
C LYS A 137 -19.32 -12.89 -45.90
N GLN A 138 -18.19 -13.44 -46.34
CA GLN A 138 -17.51 -12.96 -47.56
C GLN A 138 -18.34 -13.25 -48.82
N ILE A 139 -18.86 -14.48 -48.94
CA ILE A 139 -19.71 -14.89 -50.04
C ILE A 139 -20.97 -14.04 -50.07
N SER A 140 -21.65 -13.84 -48.93
CA SER A 140 -22.86 -13.00 -48.86
C SER A 140 -22.60 -11.57 -49.33
N LYS A 141 -21.47 -10.96 -48.94
CA LYS A 141 -21.09 -9.62 -49.42
C LYS A 141 -20.88 -9.59 -50.93
N SER A 142 -20.10 -10.53 -51.48
CA SER A 142 -19.82 -10.61 -52.91
C SER A 142 -21.06 -10.99 -53.74
N TYR A 143 -21.89 -11.89 -53.22
CA TYR A 143 -23.13 -12.35 -53.84
C TYR A 143 -24.14 -11.22 -53.92
N ASN A 144 -24.31 -10.42 -52.86
CA ASN A 144 -25.20 -9.26 -52.90
C ASN A 144 -24.73 -8.25 -53.95
N THR A 145 -23.42 -7.94 -54.02
CA THR A 145 -22.86 -7.08 -55.06
C THR A 145 -23.14 -7.62 -56.47
N ARG A 146 -22.86 -8.90 -56.74
CA ARG A 146 -23.11 -9.53 -58.04
C ARG A 146 -24.59 -9.68 -58.39
N LEU A 147 -25.46 -9.82 -57.38
CA LEU A 147 -26.91 -9.83 -57.57
C LEU A 147 -27.40 -8.46 -58.03
N PHE A 148 -26.90 -7.37 -57.45
CA PHE A 148 -27.19 -6.01 -57.90
C PHE A 148 -26.66 -5.75 -59.31
N GLU A 149 -25.46 -6.22 -59.65
CA GLU A 149 -24.90 -6.18 -61.02
C GLU A 149 -25.75 -6.95 -62.03
N ARG A 150 -26.33 -8.09 -61.62
CA ARG A 150 -27.27 -8.87 -62.45
C ARG A 150 -28.59 -8.14 -62.67
N ILE A 151 -29.13 -7.49 -61.64
CA ILE A 151 -30.33 -6.63 -61.75
C ILE A 151 -30.04 -5.47 -62.72
N ALA A 152 -28.80 -4.98 -62.76
CA ALA A 152 -28.31 -3.99 -63.71
C ALA A 152 -28.00 -4.53 -65.14
N GLN A 153 -28.40 -5.77 -65.46
CA GLN A 153 -28.33 -6.38 -66.80
C GLN A 153 -26.91 -6.58 -67.39
N MET A 154 -25.88 -6.80 -66.58
CA MET A 154 -24.56 -7.25 -67.09
C MET A 154 -24.59 -8.77 -67.44
N GLN A 155 -24.23 -9.13 -68.68
CA GLN A 155 -24.31 -10.50 -69.21
C GLN A 155 -23.21 -11.44 -68.64
N ASN A 156 -23.60 -12.70 -68.39
CA ASN A 156 -22.83 -13.85 -67.88
C ASN A 156 -22.46 -13.86 -66.39
N ASN A 157 -23.15 -14.72 -65.62
CA ASN A 157 -22.99 -14.78 -64.16
C ASN A 157 -22.75 -16.22 -63.64
N ILE A 158 -21.84 -16.94 -64.30
CA ILE A 158 -21.32 -18.25 -63.85
C ILE A 158 -20.78 -18.12 -62.41
N GLU A 159 -20.13 -16.99 -62.12
CA GLU A 159 -19.57 -16.70 -60.81
C GLU A 159 -20.62 -16.54 -59.71
N LEU A 160 -21.82 -16.06 -60.03
CA LEU A 160 -22.97 -16.01 -59.09
C LEU A 160 -23.51 -17.41 -58.80
N ARG A 161 -23.57 -18.30 -59.81
CA ARG A 161 -23.97 -19.71 -59.60
C ARG A 161 -22.95 -20.45 -58.74
N ASN A 162 -21.67 -20.25 -59.00
CA ASN A 162 -20.58 -20.83 -58.20
C ASN A 162 -20.62 -20.33 -56.76
N ALA A 163 -20.82 -19.02 -56.55
CA ALA A 163 -20.97 -18.44 -55.21
C ALA A 163 -22.17 -19.02 -54.45
N LYS A 164 -23.30 -19.26 -55.13
CA LYS A 164 -24.48 -19.90 -54.53
C LYS A 164 -24.21 -21.36 -54.16
N SER A 165 -23.60 -22.13 -55.05
CA SER A 165 -23.26 -23.53 -54.78
C SER A 165 -22.26 -23.66 -53.62
N GLU A 166 -21.26 -22.78 -53.56
CA GLU A 166 -20.33 -22.70 -52.43
C GLU A 166 -21.07 -22.34 -51.13
N TYR A 167 -21.98 -21.36 -51.17
CA TYR A 167 -22.82 -21.01 -50.02
C TYR A 167 -23.62 -22.21 -49.49
N ASP A 168 -24.37 -22.89 -50.36
CA ASP A 168 -25.23 -24.01 -49.99
C ASP A 168 -24.42 -25.19 -49.42
N SER A 169 -23.26 -25.49 -50.03
CA SER A 169 -22.35 -26.54 -49.52
C SER A 169 -21.76 -26.23 -48.14
N ILE A 170 -21.39 -24.97 -47.87
CA ILE A 170 -20.89 -24.57 -46.55
C ILE A 170 -22.00 -24.64 -45.49
N ILE A 171 -23.24 -24.29 -45.84
CA ILE A 171 -24.38 -24.43 -44.93
C ILE A 171 -24.60 -25.90 -44.56
N LEU A 172 -24.58 -26.80 -45.54
CA LEU A 172 -24.69 -28.24 -45.31
C LEU A 172 -23.54 -28.76 -44.43
N ASP A 173 -22.29 -28.39 -44.73
CA ASP A 173 -21.13 -28.76 -43.89
C ASP A 173 -21.29 -28.24 -42.45
N ASN A 174 -21.78 -27.02 -42.26
CA ASN A 174 -22.06 -26.48 -40.93
C ASN A 174 -23.18 -27.21 -40.18
N ILE A 175 -24.19 -27.73 -40.89
CA ILE A 175 -25.24 -28.57 -40.28
C ILE A 175 -24.61 -29.89 -39.81
N THR A 176 -23.87 -30.58 -40.68
CA THR A 176 -23.17 -31.84 -40.34
C THR A 176 -22.21 -31.65 -39.18
N LEU A 177 -21.42 -30.58 -39.17
CA LEU A 177 -20.50 -30.28 -38.07
C LEU A 177 -21.23 -29.99 -36.74
N LYS A 178 -22.42 -29.39 -36.78
CA LYS A 178 -23.24 -29.19 -35.58
C LYS A 178 -23.82 -30.51 -35.07
N GLU A 179 -24.20 -31.42 -35.94
CA GLU A 179 -24.62 -32.78 -35.58
C GLU A 179 -23.45 -33.58 -35.01
N GLU A 180 -22.26 -33.50 -35.60
CA GLU A 180 -21.04 -34.10 -35.03
C GLU A 180 -20.78 -33.61 -33.60
N LEU A 181 -21.04 -32.32 -33.31
CA LEU A 181 -20.91 -31.78 -31.94
C LEU A 181 -21.92 -32.37 -30.96
N THR A 182 -23.14 -32.72 -31.39
CA THR A 182 -24.15 -33.30 -30.49
C THR A 182 -23.88 -34.77 -30.19
N LEU A 183 -23.19 -35.49 -31.09
CA LEU A 183 -22.77 -36.88 -30.91
C LEU A 183 -21.63 -37.02 -29.89
N ILE A 184 -20.88 -35.95 -29.60
CA ILE A 184 -19.78 -36.01 -28.62
C ILE A 184 -20.37 -36.13 -27.21
N PRO A 185 -20.02 -37.20 -26.44
CA PRO A 185 -20.55 -37.40 -25.09
C PRO A 185 -20.22 -36.22 -24.18
N LYS A 186 -21.18 -35.75 -23.38
CA LYS A 186 -20.96 -34.67 -22.39
C LYS A 186 -19.93 -35.09 -21.33
N VAL A 187 -19.28 -34.12 -20.69
CA VAL A 187 -18.33 -34.41 -19.58
C VAL A 187 -19.00 -35.20 -18.46
N SER A 188 -20.32 -35.03 -18.28
CA SER A 188 -21.12 -35.77 -17.30
C SER A 188 -21.16 -37.28 -17.49
N SER A 189 -20.84 -37.76 -18.69
CA SER A 189 -20.76 -39.19 -19.01
C SER A 189 -19.41 -39.83 -18.66
N LEU A 190 -18.41 -39.04 -18.26
CA LEU A 190 -17.07 -39.54 -17.99
C LEU A 190 -16.95 -40.08 -16.55
N ASP A 191 -16.23 -41.19 -16.42
CA ASP A 191 -15.89 -41.79 -15.12
C ASP A 191 -15.16 -40.80 -14.22
N GLY A 192 -15.72 -40.57 -13.04
CA GLY A 192 -15.21 -39.63 -12.03
C GLY A 192 -15.96 -38.30 -12.00
N PHE A 193 -16.80 -37.99 -13.00
CA PHE A 193 -17.61 -36.77 -12.99
C PHE A 193 -18.62 -36.74 -11.83
N GLU A 194 -19.24 -37.88 -11.52
CA GLU A 194 -20.20 -37.98 -10.42
C GLU A 194 -19.58 -37.58 -9.08
N ALA A 195 -18.34 -38.04 -8.81
CA ALA A 195 -17.60 -37.69 -7.60
C ALA A 195 -17.29 -36.18 -7.53
N TYR A 196 -16.95 -35.57 -8.67
CA TYR A 196 -16.78 -34.12 -8.78
C TYR A 196 -18.10 -33.36 -8.52
N SER A 197 -19.21 -33.80 -9.11
CA SER A 197 -20.51 -33.16 -8.95
C SER A 197 -21.00 -33.23 -7.51
N LYS A 198 -20.94 -34.43 -6.90
CA LYS A 198 -21.29 -34.66 -5.48
C LYS A 198 -20.42 -33.83 -4.55
N TYR A 199 -19.13 -33.69 -4.85
CA TYR A 199 -18.23 -32.87 -4.04
C TYR A 199 -18.62 -31.38 -4.07
N ILE A 200 -18.94 -30.82 -5.25
CA ILE A 200 -19.42 -29.44 -5.36
C ILE A 200 -20.71 -29.26 -4.58
N GLU A 201 -21.70 -30.12 -4.81
CA GLU A 201 -23.02 -30.01 -4.18
C GLU A 201 -22.92 -30.03 -2.65
N LYS A 202 -22.19 -31.00 -2.10
CA LYS A 202 -21.98 -31.14 -0.65
C LYS A 202 -21.20 -29.97 -0.04
N THR A 203 -20.25 -29.41 -0.79
CA THR A 203 -19.23 -28.49 -0.21
C THR A 203 -19.51 -27.02 -0.53
N LYS A 204 -20.42 -26.73 -1.46
CA LYS A 204 -20.71 -25.37 -1.95
C LYS A 204 -21.03 -24.38 -0.84
N SER A 205 -21.89 -24.74 0.11
CA SER A 205 -22.28 -23.86 1.21
C SER A 205 -21.09 -23.54 2.13
N ALA A 206 -20.29 -24.55 2.48
CA ALA A 206 -19.09 -24.40 3.28
C ALA A 206 -18.03 -23.53 2.56
N PHE A 207 -17.81 -23.76 1.26
CA PHE A 207 -16.90 -22.97 0.42
C PHE A 207 -17.30 -21.49 0.38
N ILE A 208 -18.58 -21.18 0.15
CA ILE A 208 -19.07 -19.79 0.10
C ILE A 208 -18.89 -19.09 1.44
N LYS A 209 -19.22 -19.79 2.54
CA LYS A 209 -19.05 -19.26 3.91
C LYS A 209 -17.57 -18.98 4.21
N ASP A 210 -16.70 -19.93 3.90
CA ASP A 210 -15.26 -19.80 4.16
C ASP A 210 -14.64 -18.68 3.31
N LYS A 211 -14.95 -18.62 2.01
CA LYS A 211 -14.52 -17.53 1.12
C LYS A 211 -14.95 -16.16 1.63
N LYS A 212 -16.20 -16.02 2.09
CA LYS A 212 -16.71 -14.76 2.66
C LYS A 212 -15.97 -14.38 3.94
N SER A 213 -15.76 -15.33 4.83
CA SER A 213 -14.99 -15.15 6.07
C SER A 213 -13.54 -14.75 5.77
N TYR A 214 -12.87 -15.47 4.88
CA TYR A 214 -11.50 -15.18 4.47
C TYR A 214 -11.39 -13.79 3.83
N LYS A 215 -12.31 -13.41 2.94
CA LYS A 215 -12.33 -12.07 2.33
C LYS A 215 -12.40 -10.96 3.38
N PHE A 216 -13.16 -11.18 4.45
CA PHE A 216 -13.26 -10.22 5.55
C PHE A 216 -11.97 -10.15 6.38
N TRP A 217 -11.41 -11.30 6.76
CA TRP A 217 -10.24 -11.39 7.65
C TRP A 217 -8.88 -11.23 6.96
N GLN A 218 -8.80 -11.40 5.63
CA GLN A 218 -7.52 -11.37 4.90
C GLN A 218 -6.74 -10.05 5.09
N PRO A 219 -7.36 -8.85 5.03
CA PRO A 219 -6.64 -7.61 5.28
C PRO A 219 -6.06 -7.52 6.70
N PHE A 220 -6.77 -8.04 7.71
CA PHE A 220 -6.29 -8.11 9.09
C PHE A 220 -5.12 -9.08 9.23
N LYS A 221 -5.19 -10.25 8.59
CA LYS A 221 -4.09 -11.22 8.58
C LYS A 221 -2.84 -10.64 7.92
N ALA A 222 -3.00 -9.98 6.76
CA ALA A 222 -1.90 -9.30 6.09
C ALA A 222 -1.30 -8.19 6.97
N TYR A 223 -2.15 -7.37 7.61
CA TYR A 223 -1.69 -6.34 8.54
C TYR A 223 -0.92 -6.92 9.73
N ALA A 224 -1.39 -8.03 10.31
CA ALA A 224 -0.71 -8.70 11.41
C ALA A 224 0.69 -9.20 10.99
N HIS A 225 0.82 -9.85 9.83
CA HIS A 225 2.14 -10.27 9.31
C HIS A 225 3.07 -9.08 9.05
N MET A 226 2.53 -7.99 8.51
CA MET A 226 3.26 -6.74 8.32
C MET A 226 3.76 -6.16 9.65
N LEU A 227 2.93 -6.21 10.71
CA LEU A 227 3.33 -5.79 12.06
C LEU A 227 4.43 -6.67 12.65
N VAL A 228 4.37 -8.00 12.45
CA VAL A 228 5.43 -8.91 12.91
C VAL A 228 6.81 -8.51 12.36
N PHE A 229 6.87 -7.97 11.14
CA PHE A 229 8.09 -7.46 10.55
C PHE A 229 8.49 -6.06 11.04
N ILE A 230 7.55 -5.11 10.99
CA ILE A 230 7.85 -3.69 11.23
C ILE A 230 7.97 -3.36 12.70
N LEU A 231 7.12 -3.93 13.55
CA LEU A 231 7.02 -3.55 14.95
C LEU A 231 8.33 -3.79 15.72
N PRO A 232 9.05 -4.93 15.57
CA PRO A 232 10.34 -5.10 16.21
C PRO A 232 11.38 -4.05 15.79
N LEU A 233 11.46 -3.74 14.49
CA LEU A 233 12.37 -2.73 13.95
C LEU A 233 11.99 -1.32 14.46
N LEU A 234 10.70 -1.00 14.45
CA LEU A 234 10.19 0.29 14.90
C LEU A 234 10.44 0.50 16.40
N VAL A 235 10.26 -0.54 17.23
CA VAL A 235 10.58 -0.50 18.66
C VAL A 235 12.09 -0.31 18.86
N PHE A 236 12.93 -1.05 18.12
CA PHE A 236 14.38 -0.95 18.22
C PHE A 236 14.88 0.46 17.87
N PHE A 237 14.59 0.95 16.66
CA PHE A 237 15.04 2.27 16.21
C PHE A 237 14.34 3.40 16.98
N GLY A 238 13.06 3.23 17.31
CA GLY A 238 12.31 4.18 18.14
C GLY A 238 12.88 4.32 19.55
N PHE A 239 13.33 3.22 20.17
CA PHE A 239 13.99 3.23 21.47
C PHE A 239 15.30 4.01 21.43
N TRP A 240 16.16 3.74 20.44
CA TRP A 240 17.43 4.44 20.26
C TRP A 240 17.24 5.93 19.96
N TYR A 241 16.29 6.26 19.08
CA TYR A 241 15.90 7.64 18.80
C TYR A 241 15.42 8.36 20.06
N GLY A 242 14.50 7.73 20.81
CA GLY A 242 13.98 8.27 22.05
C GLY A 242 15.06 8.50 23.11
N ARG A 243 16.00 7.56 23.26
CA ARG A 243 17.14 7.66 24.18
C ARG A 243 18.09 8.79 23.77
N ALA A 244 18.47 8.87 22.50
CA ALA A 244 19.37 9.91 21.99
C ALA A 244 18.74 11.31 22.15
N LYS A 245 17.45 11.44 21.81
CA LYS A 245 16.68 12.67 21.97
C LYS A 245 16.50 13.08 23.42
N LYS A 246 16.23 12.12 24.33
CA LYS A 246 16.15 12.40 25.77
C LYS A 246 17.47 12.95 26.30
N ARG A 247 18.61 12.37 25.90
CA ARG A 247 19.93 12.86 26.29
C ARG A 247 20.23 14.25 25.73
N GLN A 248 19.92 14.51 24.46
CA GLN A 248 20.03 15.84 23.85
C GLN A 248 19.19 16.89 24.61
N LEU A 249 17.94 16.56 24.96
CA LEU A 249 17.06 17.47 25.72
C LEU A 249 17.54 17.73 27.15
N LEU A 250 18.20 16.75 27.76
CA LEU A 250 18.85 16.87 29.09
C LEU A 250 20.26 17.49 29.02
N GLN A 251 20.69 17.96 27.83
CA GLN A 251 22.03 18.49 27.57
C GLN A 251 23.18 17.58 28.01
N LYS A 252 22.94 16.26 27.97
CA LYS A 252 23.97 15.24 28.20
C LYS A 252 24.65 14.89 26.88
N GLU A 253 25.86 14.35 26.95
CA GLU A 253 26.54 13.81 25.79
C GLU A 253 25.69 12.73 25.10
N TYR A 254 25.54 12.88 23.78
CA TYR A 254 24.79 11.97 22.94
C TYR A 254 25.49 11.84 21.58
N ASN A 255 25.29 10.69 20.93
CA ASN A 255 25.83 10.47 19.59
C ASN A 255 24.84 11.06 18.54
N PRO A 256 25.22 12.12 17.81
CA PRO A 256 24.38 12.75 16.80
C PRO A 256 24.10 11.85 15.59
N VAL A 257 25.02 10.94 15.24
CA VAL A 257 24.84 9.99 14.13
C VAL A 257 23.70 9.02 14.44
N ILE A 258 23.72 8.43 15.63
CA ILE A 258 22.66 7.51 16.08
C ILE A 258 21.31 8.21 16.07
N LYS A 259 21.25 9.48 16.50
CA LYS A 259 20.01 10.28 16.48
C LYS A 259 19.46 10.42 15.05
N ILE A 260 20.30 10.83 14.09
CA ILE A 260 19.89 11.06 12.69
C ILE A 260 19.45 9.75 12.05
N ILE A 261 20.28 8.70 12.11
CA ILE A 261 19.98 7.40 11.49
C ILE A 261 18.70 6.79 12.06
N SER A 262 18.57 6.75 13.40
CA SER A 262 17.37 6.19 14.03
C SER A 262 16.10 7.01 13.72
N ALA A 263 16.21 8.33 13.53
CA ALA A 263 15.09 9.17 13.13
C ALA A 263 14.60 8.84 11.70
N HIS A 264 15.51 8.74 10.74
CA HIS A 264 15.17 8.42 9.34
C HIS A 264 14.64 7.01 9.18
N ILE A 265 15.29 6.02 9.79
CA ILE A 265 14.79 4.63 9.73
C ILE A 265 13.40 4.53 10.38
N SER A 266 13.18 5.17 11.54
CA SER A 266 11.85 5.19 12.17
C SER A 266 10.80 5.85 11.27
N LEU A 267 11.16 6.94 10.58
CA LEU A 267 10.26 7.62 9.63
C LEU A 267 9.88 6.68 8.47
N ILE A 268 10.86 6.00 7.88
CA ILE A 268 10.67 5.05 6.79
C ILE A 268 9.76 3.89 7.22
N LEU A 269 9.95 3.35 8.43
CA LEU A 269 9.15 2.24 8.96
C LEU A 269 7.69 2.64 9.24
N VAL A 270 7.42 3.91 9.55
CA VAL A 270 6.05 4.42 9.78
C VAL A 270 5.25 4.54 8.48
N LEU A 271 5.90 4.78 7.34
CA LEU A 271 5.21 4.92 6.04
C LEU A 271 4.33 3.71 5.67
N PRO A 272 4.83 2.47 5.64
CA PRO A 272 4.00 1.32 5.35
C PRO A 272 2.93 1.11 6.45
N LEU A 273 3.24 1.41 7.71
CA LEU A 273 2.28 1.31 8.82
C LEU A 273 1.10 2.24 8.62
N PHE A 274 1.35 3.49 8.22
CA PHE A 274 0.33 4.47 7.90
C PHE A 274 -0.53 4.01 6.72
N TRP A 275 0.10 3.57 5.62
CA TRP A 275 -0.62 3.13 4.42
C TRP A 275 -1.54 1.92 4.67
N TYR A 276 -1.03 0.88 5.35
CA TYR A 276 -1.83 -0.29 5.67
C TYR A 276 -2.92 0.01 6.71
N SER A 277 -2.67 0.92 7.66
CA SER A 277 -3.69 1.38 8.61
C SER A 277 -4.86 2.04 7.89
N ILE A 278 -4.60 2.93 6.92
CA ILE A 278 -5.66 3.54 6.10
C ILE A 278 -6.44 2.46 5.34
N THR A 279 -5.74 1.51 4.74
CA THR A 279 -6.37 0.41 3.98
C THR A 279 -7.29 -0.42 4.89
N LEU A 280 -6.86 -0.71 6.11
CA LEU A 280 -7.64 -1.46 7.10
C LEU A 280 -8.85 -0.66 7.57
N ILE A 281 -8.66 0.63 7.90
CA ILE A 281 -9.76 1.53 8.31
C ILE A 281 -10.82 1.60 7.20
N TYR A 282 -10.41 1.78 5.95
CA TYR A 282 -11.33 1.82 4.80
C TYR A 282 -12.11 0.51 4.62
N HIS A 283 -11.48 -0.64 4.89
CA HIS A 283 -12.12 -1.95 4.79
C HIS A 283 -13.10 -2.23 5.93
N VAL A 284 -12.79 -1.79 7.15
CA VAL A 284 -13.65 -1.94 8.34
C VAL A 284 -14.82 -0.98 8.31
N LEU A 285 -14.63 0.22 7.76
CA LEU A 285 -15.66 1.24 7.68
C LEU A 285 -16.83 0.72 6.83
N PRO A 286 -17.99 0.41 7.43
CA PRO A 286 -19.09 -0.19 6.70
C PRO A 286 -19.65 0.85 5.72
N LYS A 287 -19.49 0.56 4.43
CA LYS A 287 -19.98 1.41 3.34
C LYS A 287 -21.48 1.67 3.44
N THR A 288 -22.22 0.74 4.06
CA THR A 288 -23.64 0.88 4.37
C THR A 288 -23.91 1.89 5.49
N LEU A 289 -23.12 1.93 6.58
CA LEU A 289 -23.31 3.02 7.57
C LEU A 289 -22.96 4.37 6.96
N LEU A 290 -21.90 4.45 6.14
CA LEU A 290 -21.55 5.71 5.49
C LEU A 290 -22.66 6.17 4.55
N LYS A 291 -23.20 5.25 3.76
CA LYS A 291 -24.30 5.50 2.82
C LYS A 291 -25.61 5.83 3.54
N SER A 292 -26.03 5.03 4.52
CA SER A 292 -27.25 5.26 5.31
C SER A 292 -27.15 6.50 6.18
N LEU A 293 -25.97 6.86 6.68
CA LEU A 293 -25.74 8.13 7.35
C LEU A 293 -25.93 9.29 6.36
N ILE A 294 -25.34 9.22 5.17
CA ILE A 294 -25.51 10.24 4.13
C ILE A 294 -26.98 10.34 3.69
N GLU A 295 -27.64 9.22 3.40
CA GLU A 295 -29.06 9.17 2.99
C GLU A 295 -29.98 9.70 4.11
N PHE A 296 -29.79 9.27 5.35
CA PHE A 296 -30.51 9.82 6.51
C PHE A 296 -30.31 11.34 6.68
N LEU A 297 -29.09 11.84 6.46
CA LEU A 297 -28.80 13.27 6.55
C LEU A 297 -29.33 14.08 5.35
N VAL A 298 -29.45 13.46 4.18
CA VAL A 298 -30.10 14.04 2.99
C VAL A 298 -31.61 14.12 3.18
N ASP A 299 -32.23 13.06 3.70
CA ASP A 299 -33.68 12.95 3.88
C ASP A 299 -34.22 13.94 4.93
N ILE A 300 -33.42 14.29 5.95
CA ILE A 300 -33.78 15.31 6.96
C ILE A 300 -33.43 16.72 6.45
N GLY A 301 -32.90 16.89 5.23
CA GLY A 301 -32.49 18.20 4.69
C GLY A 301 -31.30 18.81 5.43
N LEU A 302 -30.57 18.02 6.21
CA LEU A 302 -29.51 18.44 7.13
C LEU A 302 -28.11 18.40 6.49
N ILE A 303 -28.01 18.38 5.16
CA ILE A 303 -26.74 18.49 4.42
C ILE A 303 -25.92 19.69 4.91
N SER A 304 -26.58 20.80 5.22
CA SER A 304 -25.94 21.99 5.80
C SER A 304 -25.34 21.69 7.19
N LEU A 305 -26.06 20.95 8.04
CA LEU A 305 -25.56 20.52 9.35
C LEU A 305 -24.43 19.52 9.28
N LEU A 306 -24.41 18.63 8.28
CA LEU A 306 -23.28 17.73 8.04
C LEU A 306 -22.02 18.55 7.73
N ASN A 307 -22.15 19.60 6.90
CA ASN A 307 -21.05 20.50 6.61
C ASN A 307 -20.61 21.27 7.86
N TYR A 308 -21.54 21.74 8.70
CA TYR A 308 -21.20 22.35 9.99
C TYR A 308 -20.52 21.36 10.95
N PHE A 309 -20.95 20.10 11.00
CA PHE A 309 -20.31 19.05 11.80
C PHE A 309 -18.93 18.68 11.27
N ALA A 310 -18.76 18.60 9.95
CA ALA A 310 -17.47 18.37 9.32
C ALA A 310 -16.50 19.52 9.62
N ILE A 311 -16.97 20.77 9.50
CA ILE A 311 -16.21 21.96 9.88
C ILE A 311 -15.87 21.91 11.38
N LEU A 312 -16.83 21.59 12.26
CA LEU A 312 -16.61 21.46 13.70
C LEU A 312 -15.57 20.40 14.03
N LEU A 313 -15.64 19.23 13.40
CA LEU A 313 -14.72 18.12 13.61
C LEU A 313 -13.32 18.49 13.13
N VAL A 314 -13.20 19.16 11.98
CA VAL A 314 -11.95 19.76 11.50
C VAL A 314 -11.43 20.78 12.51
N VAL A 315 -12.25 21.72 12.97
CA VAL A 315 -11.85 22.75 13.95
C VAL A 315 -11.41 22.12 15.27
N LEU A 316 -12.08 21.08 15.75
CA LEU A 316 -11.69 20.35 16.97
C LEU A 316 -10.38 19.60 16.79
N ILE A 317 -10.19 18.88 15.68
CA ILE A 317 -8.94 18.15 15.41
C ILE A 317 -7.77 19.14 15.28
N PHE A 318 -7.91 20.17 14.44
CA PHE A 318 -6.84 21.15 14.23
C PHE A 318 -6.64 22.02 15.47
N GLY A 319 -7.71 22.39 16.18
CA GLY A 319 -7.66 23.13 17.44
C GLY A 319 -6.93 22.34 18.53
N ALA A 320 -7.27 21.06 18.71
CA ALA A 320 -6.57 20.17 19.65
C ALA A 320 -5.11 19.95 19.25
N LEU A 321 -4.83 19.77 17.96
CA LEU A 321 -3.48 19.66 17.43
C LEU A 321 -2.67 20.94 17.72
N ILE A 322 -3.25 22.12 17.45
CA ILE A 322 -2.63 23.42 17.72
C ILE A 322 -2.38 23.58 19.22
N TYR A 323 -3.38 23.30 20.07
CA TYR A 323 -3.26 23.37 21.52
C TYR A 323 -2.14 22.45 22.03
N TRP A 324 -2.10 21.20 21.59
CA TRP A 324 -1.07 20.23 21.96
C TRP A 324 0.34 20.68 21.53
N ILE A 325 0.47 21.19 20.31
CA ILE A 325 1.73 21.76 19.81
C ILE A 325 2.16 22.95 20.68
N GLN A 326 1.25 23.90 20.91
CA GLN A 326 1.54 25.11 21.67
C GLN A 326 1.96 24.78 23.10
N LYS A 327 1.19 23.93 23.80
CA LYS A 327 1.51 23.44 25.15
C LYS A 327 2.92 22.81 25.20
N ARG A 328 3.26 21.97 24.22
CA ARG A 328 4.57 21.32 24.15
C ARG A 328 5.71 22.28 23.81
N THR A 329 5.48 23.31 22.99
CA THR A 329 6.49 24.34 22.69
C THR A 329 6.73 25.28 23.86
N LEU A 330 5.69 25.66 24.62
CA LEU A 330 5.82 26.51 25.81
C LEU A 330 6.59 25.80 26.93
N ALA A 331 6.33 24.51 27.15
CA ALA A 331 7.10 23.70 28.09
C ALA A 331 8.60 23.67 27.74
N LYS A 332 8.94 23.52 26.44
CA LYS A 332 10.34 23.56 25.99
C LYS A 332 10.99 24.93 26.14
N LYS A 333 10.26 26.03 25.90
CA LYS A 333 10.79 27.40 26.09
C LYS A 333 11.08 27.72 27.56
N LYS A 334 10.22 27.29 28.49
CA LYS A 334 10.49 27.41 29.93
C LYS A 334 11.77 26.66 30.31
N ASN A 335 11.93 25.43 29.82
CA ASN A 335 13.13 24.63 30.09
C ASN A 335 14.39 25.21 29.43
N ALA A 336 14.32 25.76 28.21
CA ALA A 336 15.46 26.38 27.55
C ALA A 336 15.91 27.70 28.20
N LYS A 337 14.97 28.48 28.77
CA LYS A 337 15.29 29.73 29.50
C LYS A 337 15.97 29.45 30.84
N ILE A 338 15.66 28.31 31.46
CA ILE A 338 16.31 27.82 32.70
C ILE A 338 17.76 27.37 32.41
N ILE A 339 18.11 27.04 31.17
CA ILE A 339 19.45 26.57 30.78
C ILE A 339 20.20 27.58 29.89
N LYS A 340 20.23 28.86 30.28
CA LYS A 340 21.34 29.74 29.89
C LYS A 340 22.42 29.61 30.96
N ASN A 341 23.39 28.70 30.76
CA ASN A 341 24.57 28.61 31.61
C ASN A 341 25.40 29.88 31.41
N PHE A 342 25.25 30.87 32.30
CA PHE A 342 26.01 32.11 32.26
C PHE A 342 27.53 31.86 32.32
N SER A 343 27.97 30.78 32.95
CA SER A 343 29.37 30.32 32.94
C SER A 343 29.92 30.05 31.53
N ARG A 344 29.10 29.56 30.60
CA ARG A 344 29.49 29.31 29.21
C ARG A 344 29.56 30.59 28.38
N ILE A 345 28.76 31.60 28.74
CA ILE A 345 28.76 32.91 28.10
C ILE A 345 30.05 33.66 28.47
N VAL A 346 30.45 33.59 29.75
CA VAL A 346 31.72 34.15 30.24
C VAL A 346 32.91 33.45 29.60
N SER A 347 32.90 32.11 29.50
CA SER A 347 34.01 31.35 28.88
C SER A 347 34.20 31.61 27.38
N LEU A 348 33.17 32.08 26.68
CA LEU A 348 33.21 32.41 25.26
C LEU A 348 33.42 33.91 25.01
N SER A 349 33.70 34.68 26.07
CA SER A 349 33.88 36.13 26.02
C SER A 349 32.68 36.84 25.40
N GLN A 350 31.45 36.48 25.75
CA GLN A 350 30.23 37.08 25.18
C GLN A 350 29.44 37.89 26.21
N CYS A 351 28.83 39.00 25.80
CA CYS A 351 27.94 39.75 26.67
C CYS A 351 26.68 38.92 26.99
N HIS A 352 26.29 38.85 28.27
CA HIS A 352 25.09 38.13 28.70
C HIS A 352 23.78 38.74 28.19
N ASP A 353 23.81 40.03 27.85
CA ASP A 353 22.64 40.80 27.41
C ASP A 353 22.55 40.83 25.88
N CYS A 354 23.58 41.32 25.19
CA CYS A 354 23.57 41.46 23.72
C CYS A 354 24.18 40.27 22.94
N GLY A 355 24.88 39.34 23.59
CA GLY A 355 25.47 38.15 22.95
C GLY A 355 26.69 38.39 22.05
N LEU A 356 27.15 39.64 21.90
CA LEU A 356 28.35 39.99 21.14
C LEU A 356 29.62 39.66 21.92
N LYS A 357 30.73 39.40 21.23
CA LYS A 357 32.03 39.19 21.88
C LYS A 357 32.47 40.47 22.60
N VAL A 358 32.87 40.35 23.85
CA VAL A 358 33.30 41.44 24.72
C VAL A 358 34.59 41.08 25.43
N ASP A 359 35.38 42.10 25.74
CA ASP A 359 36.56 41.97 26.58
C ASP A 359 36.17 42.20 28.05
N TYR A 360 36.32 41.16 28.87
CA TYR A 360 36.04 41.19 30.31
C TYR A 360 37.09 41.94 31.13
N ALA A 361 38.15 42.49 30.51
CA ALA A 361 39.01 43.46 31.18
C ALA A 361 38.29 44.80 31.42
N ARG A 362 37.22 45.10 30.65
CA ARG A 362 36.45 46.34 30.77
C ARG A 362 35.21 46.16 31.66
N PRO A 363 34.86 47.15 32.49
CA PRO A 363 33.72 47.06 33.41
C PRO A 363 32.35 47.14 32.72
N PHE A 364 32.28 47.62 31.48
CA PHE A 364 31.04 47.77 30.71
C PHE A 364 31.19 47.22 29.30
N CYS A 365 30.09 46.70 28.75
CA CYS A 365 30.02 46.28 27.36
C CYS A 365 30.08 47.50 26.42
N PRO A 366 31.00 47.55 25.43
CA PRO A 366 31.11 48.68 24.52
C PRO A 366 29.94 48.80 23.53
N PHE A 367 29.12 47.75 23.38
CA PHE A 367 28.02 47.72 22.42
C PHE A 367 26.65 48.03 23.05
N CYS A 368 26.44 47.68 24.32
CA CYS A 368 25.13 47.86 24.99
C CYS A 368 25.20 48.58 26.34
N GLY A 369 26.38 48.90 26.85
CA GLY A 369 26.56 49.63 28.11
C GLY A 369 26.29 48.81 29.38
N THR A 370 25.88 47.54 29.28
CA THR A 370 25.60 46.71 30.45
C THR A 370 26.89 46.43 31.24
N GLY A 371 26.82 46.57 32.58
CA GLY A 371 27.93 46.28 33.49
C GLY A 371 28.33 44.81 33.47
N LEU A 372 29.63 44.55 33.30
CA LEU A 372 30.23 43.21 33.21
C LEU A 372 30.81 42.76 34.56
N HIS A 373 31.15 43.69 35.46
CA HIS A 373 31.74 43.42 36.76
C HIS A 373 30.79 43.73 37.93
N GLU A 374 30.99 43.03 39.04
CA GLU A 374 30.41 43.31 40.35
C GLU A 374 31.46 43.12 41.45
N GLU A 375 31.17 43.60 42.66
CA GLU A 375 32.05 43.46 43.82
C GLU A 375 31.75 42.17 44.58
N CYS A 376 32.80 41.39 44.89
CA CYS A 376 32.65 40.19 45.69
C CYS A 376 32.20 40.52 47.11
N SER A 377 31.13 39.87 47.59
CA SER A 377 30.60 40.01 48.95
C SER A 377 31.62 39.70 50.07
N SER A 378 32.60 38.84 49.79
CA SER A 378 33.59 38.39 50.79
C SER A 378 34.89 39.19 50.83
N CYS A 379 35.38 39.67 49.68
CA CYS A 379 36.69 40.34 49.60
C CYS A 379 36.65 41.71 48.92
N LYS A 380 35.48 42.16 48.47
CA LYS A 380 35.24 43.42 47.74
C LYS A 380 36.06 43.60 46.45
N ALA A 381 36.75 42.56 45.99
CA ALA A 381 37.44 42.60 44.71
C ALA A 381 36.44 42.57 43.55
N LYS A 382 36.78 43.26 42.45
CA LYS A 382 35.99 43.24 41.21
C LYS A 382 36.06 41.86 40.57
N MET A 383 34.91 41.28 40.24
CA MET A 383 34.78 40.00 39.54
C MET A 383 33.69 40.06 38.48
N ASN A 384 33.66 39.11 37.55
CA ASN A 384 32.64 39.05 36.52
C ASN A 384 31.28 38.65 37.13
N LYS A 385 30.22 39.37 36.75
CA LYS A 385 28.86 39.32 37.35
C LYS A 385 28.16 37.95 37.38
N TYR A 386 28.73 36.94 36.71
CA TYR A 386 28.15 35.61 36.62
C TYR A 386 29.19 34.48 36.76
N GLU A 387 30.36 34.79 37.33
CA GLU A 387 31.31 33.77 37.76
C GLU A 387 30.84 33.12 39.06
N SER A 388 30.88 31.80 39.12
CA SER A 388 30.42 31.06 40.31
C SER A 388 31.37 31.19 41.52
N PHE A 389 32.63 31.57 41.30
CA PHE A 389 33.66 31.70 42.33
C PHE A 389 34.50 32.94 42.06
N CYS A 390 34.88 33.64 43.12
CA CYS A 390 35.77 34.80 43.00
C CYS A 390 37.17 34.36 42.60
N SER A 391 37.71 34.94 41.53
CA SER A 391 39.09 34.69 41.06
C SER A 391 40.18 35.13 42.04
N LYS A 392 39.85 35.99 43.01
CA LYS A 392 40.79 36.49 44.04
C LYS A 392 40.77 35.69 45.34
N CYS A 393 39.59 35.32 45.83
CA CYS A 393 39.45 34.67 47.16
C CYS A 393 38.90 33.24 47.10
N GLY A 394 38.51 32.74 45.92
CA GLY A 394 37.99 31.38 45.73
C GLY A 394 36.63 31.11 46.38
N LYS A 395 36.03 32.07 47.10
CA LYS A 395 34.71 31.91 47.71
C LYS A 395 33.62 32.00 46.65
N LYS A 396 32.56 31.22 46.85
CA LYS A 396 31.36 31.23 46.00
C LYS A 396 30.67 32.58 46.14
N HIS A 397 30.27 33.16 45.01
CA HIS A 397 29.50 34.40 44.96
C HIS A 397 28.14 34.25 45.65
#